data_AF-A0A8T5DY80-F1
#
_entry.id   AF-A0A8T5DY80-F1
#
_cell.length_a   1.000
_cell.length_b   1.000
_cell.length_c   1.000
_cell.angle_alpha   90.00
_cell.angle_beta   90.00
_cell.angle_gamma   90.00
#
_symmetry.space_group_name_H-M   'P 1'
#
loop_
_entity.id
_entity.type
_entity.pdbx_description
1 polymer ?
#
loop_
_entity_poly.entity_id
_entity_poly.type
_entity_poly.pdbx_seq_one_letter_code
_entity_poly.pdbx_strand_id
1 'polypeptide(L)'
;MANKVQKNKKVLRKVKKKWFKVVTPDYLNSIELGEISAYEPASLPGRTICIPLKELTGSPRDSMSKIKLRITEVRGETCSVEPEELSVQNAQVGRSDRRAKEKIITMVDETTKDKQKIRIKIYILLNNKVIRAVRTAIDSTTRNFVSNYINKREAKDVFVTSTPKNIANKLKDELKKIYPAHVIVWKIKKMK
;
A
#
# COMPACT_ATOMS: atom_id res chain seq x y z
N MET A 1 46.07 -5.85 41.43
CA MET A 1 44.78 -5.27 41.86
C MET A 1 43.84 -5.27 40.66
N ALA A 2 42.80 -6.12 40.67
CA ALA A 2 41.92 -6.31 39.51
C ALA A 2 40.84 -5.22 39.45
N ASN A 3 40.81 -4.46 38.34
CA ASN A 3 39.78 -3.45 38.07
C ASN A 3 38.41 -4.12 37.97
N LYS A 4 37.57 -3.83 38.95
CA LYS A 4 36.18 -4.30 39.04
C LYS A 4 35.39 -3.62 37.92
N VAL A 5 35.18 -4.33 36.81
CA VAL A 5 34.34 -3.89 35.69
C VAL A 5 32.97 -3.53 36.26
N GLN A 6 32.67 -2.23 36.31
CA GLN A 6 31.38 -1.74 36.77
C GLN A 6 30.30 -2.25 35.80
N LYS A 7 29.51 -3.23 36.25
CA LYS A 7 28.32 -3.67 35.53
C LYS A 7 27.36 -2.47 35.43
N ASN A 8 27.23 -1.90 34.25
CA ASN A 8 26.24 -0.88 33.92
C ASN A 8 24.84 -1.44 34.25
N LYS A 9 24.31 -1.07 35.41
CA LYS A 9 22.97 -1.45 35.85
C LYS A 9 21.99 -0.75 34.90
N LYS A 10 21.28 -1.49 34.05
CA LYS A 10 20.23 -0.90 33.18
C LYS A 10 19.22 -0.20 34.08
N VAL A 11 19.30 1.13 34.15
CA VAL A 11 18.34 1.96 34.88
C VAL A 11 17.00 1.76 34.18
N LEU A 12 16.06 1.10 34.86
CA LEU A 12 14.69 1.02 34.40
C LEU A 12 14.14 2.45 34.40
N ARG A 13 14.10 3.09 33.22
CA ARG A 13 13.46 4.40 33.08
C ARG A 13 12.01 4.25 33.52
N LYS A 14 11.69 4.80 34.70
CA LYS A 14 10.36 4.78 35.34
C LYS A 14 9.38 5.73 34.63
N VAL A 15 9.48 5.87 33.31
CA VAL A 15 8.63 6.72 32.49
C VAL A 15 7.41 5.90 32.12
N LYS A 16 6.22 6.37 32.52
CA LYS A 16 4.95 5.72 32.16
C LYS A 16 4.72 5.86 30.66
N LYS A 17 4.33 4.76 29.99
CA LYS A 17 3.94 4.80 28.58
C LYS A 17 2.64 5.60 28.46
N LYS A 18 2.58 6.49 27.47
CA LYS A 18 1.35 7.19 27.08
C LYS A 18 0.79 6.52 25.83
N TRP A 19 -0.53 6.47 25.74
CA TRP A 19 -1.27 5.94 24.59
C TRP A 19 -1.70 7.11 23.72
N PHE A 20 -1.53 6.95 22.40
CA PHE A 20 -1.86 7.97 21.42
C PHE A 20 -2.81 7.36 20.39
N LYS A 21 -3.91 8.04 20.12
CA LYS A 21 -4.89 7.61 19.12
C LYS A 21 -4.39 7.91 17.72
N VAL A 22 -4.57 6.97 16.80
CA VAL A 22 -4.18 7.10 15.40
C VAL A 22 -5.41 7.46 14.58
N VAL A 23 -5.38 8.63 13.94
CA VAL A 23 -6.48 9.15 13.14
C VAL A 23 -6.05 9.25 11.68
N THR A 24 -6.88 8.74 10.77
CA THR A 24 -6.62 8.89 9.33
C THR A 24 -6.92 10.29 8.81
N PRO A 25 -6.33 10.68 7.67
CA PRO A 25 -6.71 11.91 6.97
C PRO A 25 -8.15 11.89 6.48
N ASP A 26 -8.68 13.09 6.16
CA ASP A 26 -10.05 13.28 5.70
C ASP A 26 -10.40 12.49 4.43
N TYR A 27 -9.47 12.37 3.48
CA TYR A 27 -9.68 11.58 2.25
C TYR A 27 -9.72 10.06 2.50
N LEU A 28 -9.48 9.62 3.73
CA LEU A 28 -9.57 8.24 4.23
C LEU A 28 -10.64 8.11 5.34
N ASN A 29 -11.65 9.00 5.32
CA ASN A 29 -12.83 9.02 6.20
C ASN A 29 -12.57 9.36 7.69
N SER A 30 -11.40 9.91 8.06
CA SER A 30 -11.07 10.36 9.42
C SER A 30 -11.46 9.37 10.54
N ILE A 31 -11.08 8.11 10.34
CA ILE A 31 -11.39 6.99 11.24
C ILE A 31 -10.29 6.84 12.28
N GLU A 32 -10.69 6.60 13.53
CA GLU A 32 -9.79 6.16 14.59
C GLU A 32 -9.42 4.68 14.37
N LEU A 33 -8.15 4.42 14.06
CA LEU A 33 -7.67 3.08 13.72
C LEU A 33 -7.17 2.26 14.93
N GLY A 34 -6.90 2.94 16.05
CA GLY A 34 -6.40 2.32 17.27
C GLY A 34 -5.41 3.20 18.02
N GLU A 35 -4.69 2.59 18.96
CA GLU A 35 -3.79 3.30 19.88
C GLU A 35 -2.35 2.80 19.76
N ILE A 36 -1.40 3.72 19.90
CA ILE A 36 0.04 3.44 19.91
C ILE A 36 0.62 3.92 21.22
N SER A 37 1.41 3.06 21.85
CA SER A 37 2.16 3.44 23.04
C SER A 37 3.53 4.05 22.70
N ALA A 38 3.85 5.16 23.34
CA ALA A 38 5.18 5.76 23.30
C ALA A 38 5.55 6.36 24.67
N TYR A 39 6.85 6.43 24.94
CA TYR A 39 7.38 7.10 26.13
C TYR A 39 7.45 8.62 25.92
N GLU A 40 7.80 9.04 24.71
CA GLU A 40 7.93 10.44 24.32
C GLU A 40 7.21 10.66 22.98
N PRO A 41 6.42 11.74 22.84
CA PRO A 41 5.68 12.01 21.60
C PRO A 41 6.61 12.22 20.40
N ALA A 42 7.83 12.75 20.63
CA ALA A 42 8.83 12.95 19.58
C ALA A 42 9.32 11.64 18.91
N SER A 43 9.08 10.47 19.53
CA SER A 43 9.47 9.16 18.98
C SER A 43 8.41 8.52 18.07
N LEU A 44 7.22 9.13 17.96
CA LEU A 44 6.12 8.60 17.15
C LEU A 44 6.26 8.92 15.65
N PRO A 45 6.66 10.14 15.22
CA PRO A 45 6.82 10.44 13.81
C PRO A 45 7.77 9.47 13.12
N GLY A 46 7.38 9.01 11.93
CA GLY A 46 8.15 8.03 11.15
C GLY A 46 7.88 6.57 11.47
N ARG A 47 7.11 6.24 12.52
CA ARG A 47 6.61 4.87 12.71
C ARG A 47 5.56 4.54 11.64
N THR A 48 5.59 3.30 11.16
CA THR A 48 4.65 2.78 10.18
C THR A 48 3.73 1.74 10.81
N ILE A 49 2.45 1.83 10.50
CA ILE A 49 1.38 0.94 10.96
C ILE A 49 0.84 0.21 9.74
N CYS A 50 0.66 -1.10 9.85
CA CYS A 50 0.09 -1.92 8.79
C CYS A 50 -1.30 -2.40 9.22
N ILE A 51 -2.33 -1.99 8.49
CA ILE A 51 -3.73 -2.27 8.83
C ILE A 51 -4.44 -2.91 7.63
N PRO A 52 -5.36 -3.86 7.85
CA PRO A 52 -6.23 -4.35 6.78
C PRO A 52 -7.19 -3.26 6.31
N LEU A 53 -7.42 -3.20 5.00
CA LEU A 53 -8.31 -2.20 4.37
C LEU A 53 -9.78 -2.33 4.83
N LYS A 54 -10.14 -3.50 5.38
CA LYS A 54 -11.43 -3.76 6.04
C LYS A 54 -11.72 -2.77 7.16
N GLU A 55 -10.72 -2.36 7.94
CA GLU A 55 -10.92 -1.42 9.06
C GLU A 55 -11.32 -0.02 8.57
N LEU A 56 -10.90 0.36 7.36
CA LEU A 56 -11.24 1.66 6.76
C LEU A 56 -12.59 1.67 6.05
N THR A 57 -12.99 0.53 5.47
CA THR A 57 -14.17 0.47 4.58
C THR A 57 -15.36 -0.23 5.24
N GLY A 58 -15.15 -0.99 6.31
CA GLY A 58 -16.14 -1.88 6.90
C GLY A 58 -16.51 -3.09 6.03
N SER A 59 -16.02 -3.18 4.78
CA SER A 59 -16.36 -4.26 3.85
C SER A 59 -15.49 -5.51 4.06
N PRO A 60 -16.08 -6.70 4.26
CA PRO A 60 -15.32 -7.96 4.39
C PRO A 60 -14.51 -8.32 3.14
N ARG A 61 -14.91 -7.84 1.95
CA ARG A 61 -14.21 -8.13 0.68
C ARG A 61 -12.80 -7.58 0.64
N ASP A 62 -12.54 -6.52 1.41
CA ASP A 62 -11.26 -5.82 1.46
C ASP A 62 -10.31 -6.36 2.52
N SER A 63 -10.68 -7.44 3.20
CA SER A 63 -9.87 -8.06 4.26
C SER A 63 -8.50 -8.53 3.79
N MET A 64 -8.36 -8.87 2.50
CA MET A 64 -7.13 -9.38 1.92
C MET A 64 -6.21 -8.27 1.36
N SER A 65 -6.65 -7.01 1.47
CA SER A 65 -5.86 -5.83 1.15
C SER A 65 -5.34 -5.19 2.44
N LYS A 66 -4.13 -4.65 2.41
CA LYS A 66 -3.46 -3.99 3.53
C LYS A 66 -2.96 -2.62 3.11
N ILE A 67 -3.10 -1.65 3.99
CA ILE A 67 -2.56 -0.31 3.86
C ILE A 67 -1.43 -0.11 4.89
N LYS A 68 -0.36 0.56 4.49
CA LYS A 68 0.69 1.03 5.38
C LYS A 68 0.56 2.54 5.55
N LEU A 69 0.44 2.95 6.80
CA LEU A 69 0.25 4.33 7.21
C LEU A 69 1.47 4.75 8.01
N ARG A 70 2.03 5.91 7.69
CA ARG A 70 3.19 6.49 8.38
C ARG A 70 2.72 7.66 9.22
N ILE A 71 3.09 7.69 10.50
CA ILE A 71 2.80 8.82 11.39
C ILE A 71 3.63 10.03 10.95
N THR A 72 2.99 11.15 10.69
CA THR A 72 3.64 12.40 10.29
C THR A 72 3.66 13.42 11.42
N GLU A 73 2.51 13.66 12.05
CA GLU A 73 2.35 14.66 13.10
C GLU A 73 1.67 14.06 14.33
N VAL A 74 2.00 14.61 15.50
CA VAL A 74 1.35 14.30 16.77
C VAL A 74 0.81 15.61 17.35
N ARG A 75 -0.49 15.69 17.57
CA ARG A 75 -1.18 16.82 18.19
C ARG A 75 -1.80 16.35 19.50
N GLY A 76 -1.17 16.71 20.62
CA GLY A 76 -1.59 16.26 21.94
C GLY A 76 -1.53 14.73 22.06
N GLU A 77 -2.69 14.09 22.16
CA GLU A 77 -2.86 12.63 22.24
C GLU A 77 -3.26 11.99 20.90
N THR A 78 -3.38 12.78 19.84
CA THR A 78 -3.77 12.31 18.51
C THR A 78 -2.57 12.29 17.55
N CYS A 79 -2.46 11.24 16.76
CA CYS A 79 -1.45 11.04 15.73
C CYS A 79 -2.11 11.11 14.36
N SER A 80 -1.67 12.04 13.52
CA SER A 80 -2.04 12.10 12.11
C SER A 80 -1.12 11.20 11.29
N VAL A 81 -1.71 10.49 10.32
CA VAL A 81 -0.97 9.55 9.46
C VAL A 81 -1.11 9.87 7.99
N GLU A 82 -0.12 9.48 7.19
CA GLU A 82 -0.19 9.49 5.73
C GLU A 82 -0.06 8.07 5.16
N PRO A 83 -0.79 7.72 4.10
CA PRO A 83 -0.60 6.46 3.40
C PRO A 83 0.72 6.43 2.65
N GLU A 84 1.52 5.39 2.91
CA GLU A 84 2.80 5.15 2.25
C GLU A 84 2.69 4.06 1.18
N GLU A 85 1.89 3.03 1.46
CA GLU A 85 1.77 1.85 0.61
C GLU A 85 0.37 1.25 0.70
N LEU A 86 -0.20 0.89 -0.44
CA LEU A 86 -1.38 0.03 -0.52
C LEU A 86 -0.96 -1.29 -1.18
N SER A 87 -1.32 -2.42 -0.57
CA SER A 87 -0.88 -3.73 -1.03
C SER A 87 -1.99 -4.77 -0.91
N VAL A 88 -1.97 -5.75 -1.80
CA VAL A 88 -2.75 -6.97 -1.67
C VAL A 88 -1.88 -8.04 -1.02
N GLN A 89 -2.44 -8.81 -0.07
CA GLN A 89 -1.71 -9.88 0.58
C GLN A 89 -1.28 -10.95 -0.43
N ASN A 90 -0.08 -11.50 -0.21
CA ASN A 90 0.48 -12.55 -1.06
C ASN A 90 -0.42 -13.80 -1.13
N ALA A 91 -1.21 -14.06 -0.07
CA ALA A 91 -2.19 -15.15 -0.07
C ALA A 91 -3.25 -15.00 -1.19
N GLN A 92 -3.71 -13.78 -1.49
CA GLN A 92 -4.68 -13.56 -2.58
C GLN A 92 -4.05 -13.79 -3.95
N VAL A 93 -2.83 -13.26 -4.13
CA VAL A 93 -2.09 -13.40 -5.39
C VAL A 93 -1.73 -14.87 -5.62
N GLY A 94 -1.28 -15.58 -4.59
CA GLY A 94 -0.97 -17.01 -4.64
C GLY A 94 -2.19 -17.90 -4.94
N ARG A 95 -3.38 -17.56 -4.42
CA ARG A 95 -4.64 -18.25 -4.78
C ARG A 95 -5.01 -18.11 -6.26
N SER A 96 -4.63 -16.98 -6.84
CA SER A 96 -4.89 -16.68 -8.25
C SER A 96 -3.92 -17.42 -9.17
N ASP A 97 -2.67 -17.60 -8.75
CA ASP A 97 -1.66 -18.33 -9.53
C ASP A 97 -2.06 -19.81 -9.68
N ARG A 98 -2.10 -20.31 -10.91
CA ARG A 98 -2.51 -21.69 -11.24
C ARG A 98 -1.62 -22.25 -12.34
N ARG A 99 -1.46 -23.58 -12.36
CA ARG A 99 -0.74 -24.27 -13.43
C ARG A 99 -1.44 -24.03 -14.79
N ALA A 100 -0.66 -24.03 -15.86
CA ALA A 100 -1.08 -23.78 -17.24
C ALA A 100 -1.62 -22.36 -17.56
N LYS A 101 -1.66 -21.46 -16.57
CA LYS A 101 -1.96 -20.04 -16.77
C LYS A 101 -0.69 -19.24 -16.97
N GLU A 102 -0.74 -18.22 -17.83
CA GLU A 102 0.36 -17.26 -17.98
C GLU A 102 0.16 -16.11 -17.00
N LYS A 103 1.25 -15.71 -16.33
CA LYS A 103 1.28 -14.53 -15.46
C LYS A 103 2.14 -13.44 -16.07
N ILE A 104 1.62 -12.21 -16.03
CA ILE A 104 2.32 -11.01 -16.45
C ILE A 104 2.38 -10.07 -15.25
N ILE A 105 3.58 -9.62 -14.92
CA ILE A 105 3.82 -8.67 -13.84
C ILE A 105 4.36 -7.41 -14.48
N THR A 106 3.60 -6.33 -14.38
CA THR A 106 3.98 -5.02 -14.91
C THR A 106 4.27 -4.08 -13.75
N MET A 107 5.43 -3.45 -13.78
CA MET A 107 5.83 -2.42 -12.83
C MET A 107 5.97 -1.11 -13.58
N VAL A 108 5.35 -0.06 -13.05
CA VAL A 108 5.29 1.27 -13.65
C VAL A 108 5.67 2.28 -12.58
N ASP A 109 6.66 3.10 -12.88
CA ASP A 109 7.16 4.16 -12.02
C ASP A 109 6.80 5.49 -12.67
N GLU A 110 5.93 6.27 -12.02
CA GLU A 110 5.41 7.50 -12.59
C GLU A 110 5.40 8.63 -11.56
N THR A 111 5.38 9.84 -12.07
CA THR A 111 5.31 11.05 -11.25
C THR A 111 3.91 11.60 -11.33
N THR A 112 3.28 11.74 -10.16
CA THR A 112 1.94 12.30 -10.04
C THR A 112 1.97 13.81 -10.29
N LYS A 113 0.82 14.44 -10.52
CA LYS A 113 0.72 15.90 -10.71
C LYS A 113 1.43 16.70 -9.59
N ASP A 114 1.38 16.19 -8.36
CA ASP A 114 2.01 16.79 -7.17
C ASP A 114 3.52 16.52 -7.07
N LYS A 115 4.18 16.11 -8.16
CA LYS A 115 5.60 15.72 -8.21
C LYS A 115 5.97 14.57 -7.26
N GLN A 116 5.00 13.79 -6.80
CA GLN A 116 5.25 12.60 -6.00
C GLN A 116 5.52 11.39 -6.90
N LYS A 117 6.65 10.71 -6.67
CA LYS A 117 7.01 9.48 -7.38
C LYS A 117 6.26 8.29 -6.79
N ILE A 118 5.52 7.56 -7.61
CA ILE A 118 4.74 6.40 -7.23
C ILE A 118 5.15 5.21 -8.08
N ARG A 119 5.31 4.05 -7.44
CA ARG A 119 5.53 2.76 -8.10
C ARG A 119 4.28 1.93 -7.97
N ILE A 120 3.70 1.55 -9.11
CA ILE A 120 2.55 0.64 -9.19
C ILE A 120 3.01 -0.70 -9.76
N LYS A 121 2.68 -1.77 -9.06
CA LYS A 121 2.87 -3.16 -9.47
C LYS A 121 1.51 -3.78 -9.74
N ILE A 122 1.29 -4.19 -10.99
CA ILE A 122 0.08 -4.86 -11.44
C ILE A 122 0.41 -6.33 -11.74
N TYR A 123 -0.47 -7.20 -11.30
CA TYR A 123 -0.45 -8.62 -11.57
C TYR A 123 -1.62 -8.95 -12.51
N ILE A 124 -1.30 -9.48 -13.68
CA ILE A 124 -2.28 -9.88 -14.69
C ILE A 124 -2.15 -11.39 -14.87
N LEU A 125 -3.26 -12.09 -14.73
CA LEU A 125 -3.36 -13.52 -14.94
C LEU A 125 -4.20 -13.78 -16.18
N LEU A 126 -3.66 -14.56 -17.10
CA LEU A 126 -4.34 -15.00 -18.30
C LEU A 126 -4.90 -16.40 -18.11
N ASN A 127 -5.97 -16.74 -18.83
CA ASN A 127 -6.60 -18.05 -18.70
C ASN A 127 -5.73 -19.19 -19.21
N ASN A 128 -4.97 -18.97 -20.28
CA ASN A 128 -4.07 -19.95 -20.89
C ASN A 128 -2.68 -19.36 -21.12
N LYS A 129 -1.73 -20.21 -21.52
CA LYS A 129 -0.47 -19.76 -22.11
C LYS A 129 -0.75 -19.00 -23.40
N VAL A 130 -0.04 -17.90 -23.60
CA VAL A 130 -0.18 -17.02 -24.77
C VAL A 130 1.15 -16.86 -25.48
N ILE A 131 1.07 -16.52 -26.76
CA ILE A 131 2.24 -16.21 -27.58
C ILE A 131 2.89 -14.92 -27.06
N ARG A 132 4.20 -14.80 -27.24
CA ARG A 132 5.00 -13.64 -26.80
C ARG A 132 4.42 -12.30 -27.29
N ALA A 133 3.92 -12.23 -28.52
CA ALA A 133 3.34 -11.01 -29.09
C ALA A 133 2.15 -10.49 -28.26
N VAL A 134 1.22 -11.37 -27.88
CA VAL A 134 0.06 -11.02 -27.05
C VAL A 134 0.52 -10.58 -25.65
N ARG A 135 1.50 -11.28 -25.07
CA ARG A 135 2.09 -10.89 -23.78
C ARG A 135 2.70 -9.49 -23.82
N THR A 136 3.46 -9.17 -24.87
CA THR A 136 4.05 -7.83 -25.04
C THR A 136 2.97 -6.77 -25.26
N ALA A 137 1.93 -7.06 -26.04
CA ALA A 137 0.82 -6.13 -26.26
C ALA A 137 0.04 -5.82 -24.98
N ILE A 138 -0.21 -6.82 -24.13
CA ILE A 138 -0.87 -6.63 -22.83
C ILE A 138 0.01 -5.77 -21.92
N ASP A 139 1.31 -6.05 -21.86
CA ASP A 139 2.26 -5.34 -21.02
C ASP A 139 2.41 -3.86 -21.46
N SER A 140 2.53 -3.59 -22.77
CA SER A 140 2.59 -2.21 -23.29
C SER A 140 1.30 -1.43 -23.07
N THR A 141 0.15 -2.05 -23.33
CA THR A 141 -1.17 -1.43 -23.09
C THR A 141 -1.34 -1.10 -21.60
N THR A 142 -0.94 -2.01 -20.72
CA THR A 142 -1.01 -1.80 -19.27
C THR A 142 -0.13 -0.63 -18.83
N ARG A 143 1.11 -0.54 -19.33
CA ARG A 143 1.99 0.60 -18.99
C ARG A 143 1.39 1.93 -19.43
N ASN A 144 0.89 2.00 -20.67
CA ASN A 144 0.29 3.20 -21.22
C ASN A 144 -0.96 3.63 -20.45
N PHE A 145 -1.84 2.68 -20.12
CA PHE A 145 -3.04 2.96 -19.32
C PHE A 145 -2.69 3.52 -17.95
N VAL A 146 -1.76 2.87 -17.24
CA VAL A 146 -1.37 3.28 -15.88
C VAL A 146 -0.69 4.65 -15.90
N SER A 147 0.21 4.90 -16.84
CA SER A 147 0.87 6.20 -17.00
C SER A 147 -0.16 7.31 -17.22
N ASN A 148 -1.09 7.11 -18.15
CA ASN A 148 -2.16 8.06 -18.43
C ASN A 148 -3.12 8.26 -17.24
N TYR A 149 -3.36 7.22 -16.44
CA TYR A 149 -4.22 7.29 -15.26
C TYR A 149 -3.58 8.08 -14.12
N ILE A 150 -2.28 7.90 -13.88
CA ILE A 150 -1.53 8.56 -12.80
C ILE A 150 -1.27 10.04 -13.13
N ASN A 151 -0.85 10.35 -14.37
CA ASN A 151 -0.50 11.71 -14.78
C ASN A 151 -1.66 12.71 -14.65
N LYS A 152 -2.90 12.23 -14.64
CA LYS A 152 -4.11 13.06 -14.52
C LYS A 152 -4.56 13.31 -13.08
N ARG A 153 -4.03 12.57 -12.09
CA ARG A 153 -4.52 12.59 -10.70
C ARG A 153 -3.51 13.19 -9.74
N GLU A 154 -4.00 13.57 -8.57
CA GLU A 154 -3.20 13.97 -7.42
C GLU A 154 -2.84 12.75 -6.56
N ALA A 155 -1.82 12.86 -5.74
CA ALA A 155 -1.34 11.75 -4.93
C ALA A 155 -2.40 11.29 -3.92
N LYS A 156 -3.19 12.24 -3.39
CA LYS A 156 -4.29 11.96 -2.46
C LYS A 156 -5.31 11.01 -3.08
N ASP A 157 -5.68 11.25 -4.34
CA ASP A 157 -6.64 10.43 -5.10
C ASP A 157 -6.11 9.02 -5.38
N VAL A 158 -4.80 8.87 -5.55
CA VAL A 158 -4.18 7.58 -5.86
C VAL A 158 -4.27 6.62 -4.67
N PHE A 159 -4.16 7.15 -3.44
CA PHE A 159 -4.17 6.34 -2.21
C PHE A 159 -5.57 6.15 -1.60
N VAL A 160 -6.63 6.60 -2.27
CA VAL A 160 -8.01 6.30 -1.86
C VAL A 160 -8.29 4.79 -1.97
N THR A 161 -9.01 4.25 -0.99
CA THR A 161 -9.39 2.82 -0.90
C THR A 161 -10.03 2.26 -2.17
N SER A 162 -10.81 3.06 -2.92
CA SER A 162 -11.47 2.63 -4.16
C SER A 162 -10.53 2.54 -5.38
N THR A 163 -9.40 3.24 -5.36
CA THR A 163 -8.53 3.41 -6.53
C THR A 163 -7.97 2.10 -7.09
N PRO A 164 -7.48 1.14 -6.28
CA PRO A 164 -6.98 -0.14 -6.78
C PRO A 164 -8.04 -0.94 -7.55
N LYS A 165 -9.28 -0.94 -7.07
CA LYS A 165 -10.41 -1.63 -7.74
C LYS A 165 -10.79 -0.93 -9.03
N ASN A 166 -10.83 0.40 -9.03
CA ASN A 166 -11.15 1.19 -10.21
C ASN A 166 -10.13 1.01 -11.33
N ILE A 167 -8.83 1.00 -11.00
CA ILE A 167 -7.75 0.70 -11.94
C ILE A 167 -7.91 -0.71 -12.50
N ALA A 168 -8.15 -1.71 -11.64
CA ALA A 168 -8.30 -3.10 -12.07
C ALA A 168 -9.48 -3.31 -13.03
N ASN A 169 -10.65 -2.70 -12.74
CA ASN A 169 -11.84 -2.82 -13.57
C ASN A 169 -11.64 -2.15 -14.94
N LYS A 170 -11.17 -0.90 -14.96
CA LYS A 170 -10.92 -0.18 -16.22
C LYS A 170 -9.87 -0.88 -17.09
N LEU A 171 -8.78 -1.35 -16.47
CA LEU A 171 -7.74 -2.08 -17.19
C LEU A 171 -8.28 -3.42 -17.72
N LYS A 172 -9.16 -4.10 -16.98
CA LYS A 172 -9.81 -5.33 -17.45
C LYS A 172 -10.65 -5.08 -18.70
N ASP A 173 -11.40 -3.98 -18.75
CA ASP A 173 -12.23 -3.63 -19.91
C ASP A 173 -11.39 -3.29 -21.14
N GLU A 174 -10.26 -2.60 -20.96
CA GLU A 174 -9.32 -2.34 -22.05
C GLU A 174 -8.64 -3.61 -22.55
N LEU A 175 -8.15 -4.46 -21.64
CA LEU A 175 -7.47 -5.70 -21.98
C LEU A 175 -8.39 -6.72 -22.64
N LYS A 176 -9.70 -6.70 -22.34
CA LYS A 176 -10.69 -7.59 -22.95
C LYS A 176 -10.69 -7.53 -24.48
N LYS A 177 -10.28 -6.41 -25.08
CA LYS A 177 -10.12 -6.24 -26.54
C LYS A 177 -9.01 -7.11 -27.13
N ILE A 178 -7.97 -7.39 -26.35
CA ILE A 178 -6.81 -8.20 -26.75
C ILE A 178 -7.01 -9.64 -26.28
N TYR A 179 -7.24 -9.82 -24.97
CA TYR A 179 -7.39 -11.12 -24.36
C TYR A 179 -8.09 -11.02 -23.00
N PRO A 180 -9.01 -11.94 -22.66
CA PRO A 180 -9.66 -11.95 -21.34
C PRO A 180 -8.64 -12.21 -20.22
N ALA A 181 -8.46 -11.22 -19.35
CA ALA A 181 -7.49 -11.26 -18.28
C ALA A 181 -8.13 -10.99 -16.90
N HIS A 182 -7.55 -11.59 -15.86
CA HIS A 182 -7.85 -11.25 -14.48
C HIS A 182 -6.77 -10.32 -13.95
N VAL A 183 -7.16 -9.12 -13.52
CA VAL A 183 -6.25 -8.04 -13.13
C VAL A 183 -6.31 -7.84 -11.62
N ILE A 184 -5.15 -7.76 -10.98
CA ILE A 184 -5.00 -7.41 -9.57
C ILE A 184 -3.93 -6.33 -9.48
N VAL A 185 -4.28 -5.17 -8.91
CA VAL A 185 -3.27 -4.18 -8.51
C VAL A 185 -2.60 -4.72 -7.25
N TRP A 186 -1.38 -5.23 -7.38
CA TRP A 186 -0.70 -5.93 -6.29
C TRP A 186 -0.17 -4.93 -5.26
N LYS A 187 0.47 -3.86 -5.70
CA LYS A 187 1.09 -2.90 -4.80
C LYS A 187 1.16 -1.51 -5.42
N ILE A 188 0.80 -0.49 -4.64
CA ILE A 188 1.02 0.92 -4.92
C ILE A 188 1.91 1.42 -3.79
N LYS A 189 3.07 1.98 -4.11
CA LYS A 189 4.04 2.45 -3.12
C LYS A 189 4.53 3.84 -3.49
N LYS A 190 4.54 4.76 -2.51
CA LYS A 190 5.25 6.03 -2.65
C LYS A 190 6.75 5.79 -2.62
N MET A 191 7.47 6.31 -3.62
CA MET A 191 8.93 6.33 -3.59
C MET A 191 9.40 7.53 -2.77
N LYS A 192 10.53 7.35 -2.07
CA LYS A 192 11.19 8.42 -1.33
C LYS A 192 11.96 9.32 -2.29
#